data_AF-A0A3C1PEG9-F1
#
_entry.id   AF-A0A3C1PEG9-F1
#
_cell.length_a   1.000
_cell.length_b   1.000
_cell.length_c   1.000
_cell.angle_alpha   90.00
_cell.angle_beta   90.00
_cell.angle_gamma   90.00
#
_symmetry.space_group_name_H-M   'P 1'
#
loop_
_entity.id
_entity.type
_entity.pdbx_description
1 polymer ?
#
loop_
_entity_poly.entity_id
_entity_poly.type
_entity_poly.pdbx_seq_one_letter_code
_entity_poly.pdbx_strand_id
1 'polypeptide(L)'
;MNKLHCELIEDAQSISDLVKWLEEKARQYELKYLLAHADDGVIWGQFRGENFQLVTSGDDHVFPQLAKFRLSTLQQCRAFGDKAEVMLWKVDKTWKARLINDEYLLKLKETYICEKQILWGTQPEAEKNDFTLVSDGSQGLKHAVPLPDIKDKFKEGKRPLRLTVRHYIDYDKETGVARIYLSRLVDLYADKL
;
A
#
# COMPACT_ATOMS: atom_id res chain seq x y z
N MET A 1 -18.92 15.26 -16.28
CA MET A 1 -19.00 14.74 -14.90
C MET A 1 -17.61 14.85 -14.34
N ASN A 2 -17.42 15.58 -13.25
CA ASN A 2 -16.12 15.69 -12.63
C ASN A 2 -15.90 14.37 -11.86
N LYS A 3 -15.13 13.46 -12.45
CA LYS A 3 -14.69 12.23 -11.79
C LYS A 3 -13.34 12.50 -11.15
N LEU A 4 -13.00 11.76 -10.09
CA LEU A 4 -11.66 11.74 -9.55
C LEU A 4 -10.70 11.38 -10.68
N HIS A 5 -9.76 12.29 -10.95
CA HIS A 5 -8.83 12.08 -12.04
C HIS A 5 -7.70 11.18 -11.56
N CYS A 6 -7.47 10.12 -12.31
CA CYS A 6 -6.28 9.30 -12.16
C CYS A 6 -5.19 9.95 -13.01
N GLU A 7 -4.31 10.71 -12.36
CA GLU A 7 -3.25 11.46 -13.02
C GLU A 7 -2.08 10.54 -13.36
N LEU A 8 -1.61 10.57 -14.62
CA LEU A 8 -0.38 9.89 -14.99
C LEU A 8 0.83 10.68 -14.47
N ILE A 9 1.79 9.97 -13.91
CA ILE A 9 3.04 10.56 -13.47
C ILE A 9 4.12 10.23 -14.51
N GLU A 10 4.51 11.23 -15.30
CA GLU A 10 5.38 11.05 -16.48
C GLU A 10 6.84 10.75 -16.11
N ASP A 11 7.33 11.32 -15.01
CA ASP A 11 8.72 11.18 -14.54
C ASP A 11 9.09 9.74 -14.13
N ALA A 12 8.10 8.85 -14.00
CA ALA A 12 8.30 7.44 -13.67
C ALA A 12 9.11 6.68 -14.74
N GLN A 13 9.12 7.16 -15.97
CA GLN A 13 9.86 6.52 -17.07
C GLN A 13 11.39 6.68 -16.92
N SER A 14 11.84 7.63 -16.10
CA SER A 14 13.24 8.00 -15.91
C SER A 14 13.73 7.75 -14.48
N ILE A 15 13.08 6.85 -13.72
CA ILE A 15 13.49 6.53 -12.35
C ILE A 15 14.90 5.91 -12.35
N SER A 16 15.88 6.66 -11.85
CA SER A 16 17.24 6.17 -11.57
C SER A 16 17.41 5.72 -10.12
N ASP A 17 16.70 6.35 -9.19
CA ASP A 17 16.70 6.06 -7.75
C ASP A 17 15.26 5.91 -7.27
N LEU A 18 14.83 4.65 -7.14
CA LEU A 18 13.46 4.30 -6.79
C LEU A 18 13.06 4.77 -5.39
N VAL A 19 13.99 4.71 -4.43
CA VAL A 19 13.73 5.09 -3.04
C VAL A 19 13.50 6.59 -2.97
N LYS A 20 14.43 7.40 -3.50
CA LYS A 20 14.28 8.85 -3.52
C LYS A 20 13.02 9.30 -4.24
N TRP A 21 12.72 8.70 -5.40
CA TRP A 21 11.50 9.00 -6.14
C TRP A 21 10.25 8.76 -5.30
N LEU A 22 10.17 7.62 -4.57
CA LEU A 22 9.05 7.34 -3.68
C LEU A 22 8.99 8.26 -2.47
N GLU A 23 10.12 8.59 -1.84
CA GLU A 23 10.18 9.52 -0.69
C GLU A 23 9.71 10.93 -1.09
N GLU A 24 10.06 11.40 -2.30
CA GLU A 24 9.56 12.65 -2.87
C GLU A 24 8.04 12.63 -3.02
N LYS A 25 7.47 11.56 -3.61
CA LYS A 25 6.01 11.43 -3.74
C LYS A 25 5.33 11.27 -2.39
N ALA A 26 5.93 10.54 -1.46
CA ALA A 26 5.40 10.35 -0.12
C ALA A 26 5.30 11.67 0.64
N ARG A 27 6.34 12.51 0.55
CA ARG A 27 6.32 13.86 1.11
C ARG A 27 5.29 14.77 0.45
N GLN A 28 5.18 14.71 -0.88
CA GLN A 28 4.24 15.55 -1.63
C GLN A 28 2.77 15.23 -1.30
N TYR A 29 2.44 13.96 -1.08
CA TYR A 29 1.07 13.48 -0.94
C TYR A 29 0.77 12.86 0.45
N GLU A 30 1.64 13.09 1.43
CA GLU A 30 1.52 12.59 2.80
C GLU A 30 1.29 11.05 2.87
N LEU A 31 2.01 10.29 2.04
CA LEU A 31 1.87 8.82 1.99
C LEU A 31 2.53 8.19 3.22
N LYS A 32 1.90 7.15 3.77
CA LYS A 32 2.32 6.53 5.04
C LYS A 32 2.94 5.15 4.84
N TYR A 33 2.37 4.35 3.96
CA TYR A 33 2.75 2.96 3.77
C TYR A 33 3.13 2.68 2.33
N LEU A 34 3.94 1.63 2.14
CA LEU A 34 4.29 1.04 0.85
C LEU A 34 3.89 -0.44 0.86
N LEU A 35 3.21 -0.87 -0.19
CA LEU A 35 3.00 -2.28 -0.52
C LEU A 35 3.57 -2.55 -1.90
N ALA A 36 4.63 -3.35 -1.96
CA ALA A 36 5.30 -3.73 -3.19
C ALA A 36 5.19 -5.24 -3.43
N HIS A 37 5.05 -5.61 -4.71
CA HIS A 37 5.14 -6.97 -5.19
C HIS A 37 6.39 -7.07 -6.06
N ALA A 38 7.26 -7.99 -5.70
CA ALA A 38 8.48 -8.31 -6.42
C ALA A 38 8.51 -9.81 -6.77
N ASP A 39 9.39 -10.19 -7.67
CA ASP A 39 9.60 -11.59 -8.08
C ASP A 39 9.91 -12.52 -6.91
N ASP A 40 10.55 -11.97 -5.87
CA ASP A 40 11.03 -12.66 -4.68
C ASP A 40 10.11 -12.50 -3.46
N GLY A 41 8.99 -11.77 -3.57
CA GLY A 41 7.96 -11.72 -2.52
C GLY A 41 7.21 -10.40 -2.37
N VAL A 42 6.42 -10.33 -1.30
CA VAL A 42 5.71 -9.11 -0.89
C VAL A 42 6.60 -8.31 0.05
N ILE A 43 6.70 -7.01 -0.21
CA ILE A 43 7.52 -6.09 0.56
C ILE A 43 6.62 -5.00 1.11
N TRP A 44 6.58 -4.87 2.43
CA TRP A 44 5.98 -3.70 3.06
C TRP A 44 7.04 -2.66 3.36
N GLY A 45 6.63 -1.40 3.35
CA GLY A 45 7.43 -0.28 3.82
C GLY A 45 6.59 0.78 4.52
N GLN A 46 7.28 1.69 5.20
CA GLN A 46 6.69 2.81 5.90
C GLN A 46 7.55 4.05 5.65
N PHE A 47 6.89 5.16 5.36
CA PHE A 47 7.55 6.47 5.28
C PHE A 47 7.55 7.10 6.67
N ARG A 48 8.71 7.53 7.16
CA ARG A 48 8.92 7.96 8.54
C ARG A 48 9.60 9.31 8.66
N GLY A 49 9.31 9.99 9.78
CA GLY A 49 9.90 11.28 10.13
C GLY A 49 9.46 12.41 9.18
N GLU A 50 10.03 13.59 9.38
CA GLU A 50 9.70 14.80 8.61
C GLU A 50 10.10 14.69 7.13
N ASN A 51 11.12 13.88 6.84
CA ASN A 51 11.64 13.68 5.49
C ASN A 51 10.97 12.54 4.72
N PHE A 52 9.98 11.85 5.32
CA PHE A 52 9.33 10.68 4.71
C PHE A 52 10.33 9.60 4.30
N GLN A 53 11.35 9.34 5.12
CA GLN A 53 12.34 8.32 4.83
C GLN A 53 11.67 6.95 4.72
N LEU A 54 11.92 6.25 3.63
CA LEU A 54 11.36 4.91 3.40
C LEU A 54 12.19 3.87 4.15
N VAL A 55 11.54 3.16 5.07
CA VAL A 55 12.07 1.94 5.68
C VAL A 55 11.28 0.75 5.16
N THR A 56 11.95 -0.33 4.74
CA THR A 56 11.30 -1.52 4.21
C THR A 56 11.52 -2.75 5.09
N SER A 57 10.55 -3.66 5.05
CA SER A 57 10.56 -4.93 5.80
C SER A 57 11.81 -5.77 5.57
N GLY A 58 12.40 -5.71 4.38
CA GLY A 58 13.63 -6.45 4.01
C GLY A 58 14.94 -5.71 4.28
N ASP A 59 14.91 -4.52 4.89
CA ASP A 59 16.13 -3.79 5.23
C ASP A 59 16.96 -4.56 6.27
N ASP A 60 18.29 -4.39 6.24
CA ASP A 60 19.22 -5.17 7.09
C ASP A 60 18.95 -4.97 8.59
N HIS A 61 18.52 -3.77 8.97
CA HIS A 61 18.16 -3.44 10.34
C HIS A 61 16.73 -3.92 10.70
N VAL A 62 15.90 -4.37 9.76
CA VAL A 62 14.53 -4.87 9.99
C VAL A 62 14.52 -6.41 9.95
N PHE A 63 14.19 -7.04 8.82
CA PHE A 63 14.23 -8.49 8.63
C PHE A 63 14.98 -8.87 7.34
N PRO A 64 16.32 -8.98 7.35
CA PRO A 64 17.16 -9.17 6.15
C PRO A 64 16.87 -10.45 5.35
N GLN A 65 16.16 -11.39 5.95
CA GLN A 65 15.72 -12.62 5.29
C GLN A 65 14.52 -12.43 4.35
N LEU A 66 13.83 -11.28 4.42
CA LEU A 66 12.71 -10.95 3.52
C LEU A 66 13.21 -10.32 2.21
N ALA A 67 12.35 -10.29 1.20
CA ALA A 67 12.64 -9.68 -0.09
C ALA A 67 13.07 -8.20 0.08
N LYS A 68 14.16 -7.79 -0.61
CA LYS A 68 14.62 -6.40 -0.55
C LYS A 68 14.01 -5.57 -1.67
N PHE A 69 13.72 -4.32 -1.37
CA PHE A 69 13.11 -3.40 -2.31
C PHE A 69 14.12 -2.92 -3.37
N ARG A 70 14.00 -3.44 -4.60
CA ARG A 70 14.93 -3.20 -5.70
C ARG A 70 14.19 -3.09 -7.03
N LEU A 71 14.62 -2.16 -7.88
CA LEU A 71 14.01 -1.95 -9.20
C LEU A 71 14.08 -3.18 -10.11
N SER A 72 15.10 -4.03 -9.95
CA SER A 72 15.34 -5.20 -10.79
C SER A 72 14.33 -6.34 -10.59
N THR A 73 13.78 -6.50 -9.39
CA THR A 73 12.78 -7.54 -9.07
C THR A 73 11.37 -6.98 -8.93
N LEU A 74 11.23 -5.64 -8.88
CA LEU A 74 9.94 -4.99 -8.68
C LEU A 74 9.02 -5.25 -9.87
N GLN A 75 7.78 -5.65 -9.57
CA GLN A 75 6.68 -5.75 -10.53
C GLN A 75 5.73 -4.56 -10.42
N GLN A 76 5.36 -4.21 -9.19
CA GLN A 76 4.55 -3.04 -8.88
C GLN A 76 4.76 -2.61 -7.43
N CYS A 77 4.51 -1.35 -7.13
CA CYS A 77 4.32 -0.89 -5.76
C CYS A 77 3.22 0.17 -5.65
N ARG A 78 2.60 0.22 -4.48
CA ARG A 78 1.60 1.21 -4.10
C ARG A 78 2.08 1.90 -2.85
N ALA A 79 2.41 3.18 -2.95
CA ALA A 79 2.62 4.06 -1.80
C ALA A 79 1.28 4.74 -1.51
N PHE A 80 0.79 4.66 -0.28
CA PHE A 80 -0.57 5.07 0.04
C PHE A 80 -0.70 5.71 1.43
N GLY A 81 -1.72 6.53 1.56
CA GLY A 81 -2.12 7.20 2.79
C GLY A 81 -3.61 7.49 2.81
N ASP A 82 -4.03 8.25 3.82
CA ASP A 82 -5.43 8.59 4.05
C ASP A 82 -6.06 9.38 2.89
N LYS A 83 -5.27 10.20 2.20
CA LYS A 83 -5.70 11.11 1.12
C LYS A 83 -5.28 10.68 -0.27
N ALA A 84 -4.22 9.89 -0.43
CA ALA A 84 -3.68 9.61 -1.76
C ALA A 84 -3.08 8.20 -1.90
N GLU A 85 -2.94 7.76 -3.15
CA GLU A 85 -2.16 6.60 -3.56
C GLU A 85 -1.33 6.96 -4.80
N VAL A 86 -0.04 6.66 -4.75
CA VAL A 86 0.82 6.56 -5.93
C VAL A 86 1.06 5.09 -6.21
N MET A 87 0.61 4.63 -7.39
CA MET A 87 0.90 3.29 -7.88
C MET A 87 1.94 3.39 -9.00
N LEU A 88 3.01 2.62 -8.86
CA LEU A 88 4.05 2.40 -9.87
C LEU A 88 3.94 0.94 -10.33
N TRP A 89 3.93 0.71 -11.63
CA TRP A 89 3.87 -0.64 -12.20
C TRP A 89 4.63 -0.71 -13.52
N LYS A 90 5.00 -1.93 -13.89
CA LYS A 90 5.72 -2.18 -15.13
C LYS A 90 4.74 -2.53 -16.25
N VAL A 91 4.94 -1.93 -17.42
CA VAL A 91 4.33 -2.34 -18.69
C VAL A 91 5.48 -2.66 -19.64
N ASP A 92 5.65 -3.92 -19.99
CA ASP A 92 6.81 -4.44 -20.71
C ASP A 92 8.15 -4.07 -20.04
N LYS A 93 8.88 -3.12 -20.62
CA LYS A 93 10.17 -2.61 -20.11
C LYS A 93 10.07 -1.20 -19.53
N THR A 94 8.88 -0.61 -19.50
CA THR A 94 8.66 0.78 -19.13
C THR A 94 7.88 0.88 -17.84
N TRP A 95 8.36 1.73 -16.94
CA TRP A 95 7.65 2.09 -15.72
C TRP A 95 6.51 3.06 -16.04
N LYS A 96 5.35 2.78 -15.47
CA LYS A 96 4.18 3.66 -15.49
C LYS A 96 3.83 3.95 -14.05
N ALA A 97 3.42 5.18 -13.79
CA ALA A 97 2.89 5.55 -12.49
C ALA A 97 1.64 6.39 -12.63
N ARG A 98 0.80 6.32 -11.60
CA ARG A 98 -0.43 7.08 -11.49
C ARG A 98 -0.62 7.56 -10.06
N LEU A 99 -1.24 8.72 -9.93
CA LEU A 99 -1.72 9.28 -8.69
C LEU A 99 -3.25 9.17 -8.62
N ILE A 100 -3.75 8.79 -7.46
CA ILE A 100 -5.11 9.11 -7.03
C ILE A 100 -4.99 10.03 -5.82
N ASN A 101 -5.63 11.21 -5.88
CA ASN A 101 -5.66 12.18 -4.79
C ASN A 101 -7.09 12.59 -4.45
N ASP A 102 -7.46 12.43 -3.19
CA ASP A 102 -8.80 12.67 -2.67
C ASP A 102 -9.10 14.11 -2.26
N GLU A 103 -8.13 15.03 -2.34
CA GLU A 103 -8.35 16.46 -2.05
C GLU A 103 -9.56 17.04 -2.81
N TYR A 104 -9.85 16.50 -3.99
CA TYR A 104 -10.97 16.94 -4.81
C TYR A 104 -12.31 16.27 -4.43
N LEU A 105 -12.34 15.20 -3.63
CA LEU A 105 -13.58 14.46 -3.32
C LEU A 105 -14.69 15.35 -2.76
N LEU A 106 -14.35 16.28 -1.86
CA LEU A 106 -15.33 17.22 -1.28
C LEU A 106 -15.98 18.12 -2.32
N LYS A 107 -15.24 18.46 -3.39
CA LYS A 107 -15.73 19.29 -4.50
C LYS A 107 -16.58 18.48 -5.49
N LEU A 108 -16.31 17.19 -5.60
CA LEU A 108 -16.87 16.32 -6.63
C LEU A 108 -18.18 15.62 -6.22
N LYS A 109 -18.55 15.65 -4.92
CA LYS A 109 -19.66 14.86 -4.36
C LYS A 109 -19.59 13.38 -4.75
N GLU A 110 -18.39 12.84 -4.90
CA GLU A 110 -18.22 11.45 -5.30
C GLU A 110 -18.74 10.50 -4.25
N THR A 111 -19.37 9.43 -4.73
CA THR A 111 -19.78 8.31 -3.87
C THR A 111 -18.65 7.28 -3.85
N TYR A 112 -18.21 6.92 -2.66
CA TYR A 112 -17.24 5.84 -2.45
C TYR A 112 -17.71 4.88 -1.37
N ILE A 113 -17.21 3.65 -1.44
CA ILE A 113 -17.35 2.65 -0.38
C ILE A 113 -15.97 2.19 0.07
N CYS A 114 -15.86 1.77 1.33
CA CYS A 114 -14.62 1.24 1.89
C CYS A 114 -14.77 -0.27 2.13
N GLU A 115 -13.90 -1.06 1.51
CA GLU A 115 -13.74 -2.49 1.75
C GLU A 115 -12.57 -2.72 2.71
N LYS A 116 -12.74 -3.67 3.64
CA LYS A 116 -11.71 -4.10 4.58
C LYS A 116 -11.22 -5.48 4.18
N GLN A 117 -10.07 -5.55 3.51
CA GLN A 117 -9.46 -6.81 3.09
C GLN A 117 -8.72 -7.46 4.24
N ILE A 118 -8.84 -8.78 4.36
CA ILE A 118 -8.11 -9.58 5.36
C ILE A 118 -6.76 -9.94 4.78
N LEU A 119 -5.68 -9.57 5.48
CA LEU A 119 -4.33 -9.97 5.10
C LEU A 119 -3.98 -11.34 5.69
N TRP A 120 -3.01 -12.00 5.07
CA TRP A 120 -2.36 -13.18 5.64
C TRP A 120 -1.61 -12.82 6.92
N GLY A 121 -1.38 -13.80 7.79
CA GLY A 121 -0.84 -13.63 9.13
C GLY A 121 -1.84 -14.08 10.19
N THR A 122 -1.52 -15.20 10.83
CA THR A 122 -2.26 -15.73 12.00
C THR A 122 -1.46 -15.66 13.28
N GLN A 123 -0.13 -15.52 13.18
CA GLN A 123 0.79 -15.60 14.31
C GLN A 123 1.86 -14.51 14.19
N PRO A 124 2.09 -13.69 15.23
CA PRO A 124 3.21 -12.78 15.27
C PRO A 124 4.45 -13.53 15.78
N GLU A 125 5.58 -13.38 15.08
CA GLU A 125 6.82 -14.08 15.42
C GLU A 125 7.84 -13.16 16.10
N ALA A 126 8.01 -11.94 15.58
CA ALA A 126 9.01 -11.01 16.06
C ALA A 126 8.58 -9.56 15.77
N GLU A 127 9.20 -8.62 16.46
CA GLU A 127 9.02 -7.19 16.21
C GLU A 127 10.39 -6.52 16.13
N LYS A 128 10.59 -5.66 15.14
CA LYS A 128 11.86 -4.94 14.92
C LYS A 128 11.62 -3.66 14.13
N ASN A 129 12.11 -2.53 14.64
CA ASN A 129 11.98 -1.20 14.02
C ASN A 129 10.56 -0.88 13.54
N ASP A 130 9.57 -1.04 14.42
CA ASP A 130 8.14 -0.82 14.15
C ASP A 130 7.51 -1.74 13.07
N PHE A 131 8.18 -2.83 12.72
CA PHE A 131 7.59 -3.91 11.93
C PHE A 131 7.31 -5.13 12.79
N THR A 132 6.15 -5.73 12.60
CA THR A 132 5.82 -7.06 13.14
C THR A 132 5.96 -8.10 12.04
N LEU A 133 6.88 -9.05 12.24
CA LEU A 133 6.97 -10.27 11.43
C LEU A 133 5.82 -11.19 11.80
N VAL A 134 5.05 -11.62 10.81
CA VAL A 134 3.93 -12.54 11.01
C VAL A 134 4.04 -13.72 10.05
N SER A 135 3.53 -14.86 10.50
CA SER A 135 3.42 -16.09 9.71
C SER A 135 1.97 -16.56 9.55
N ASP A 136 1.70 -17.22 8.43
CA ASP A 136 0.38 -17.74 8.10
C ASP A 136 0.25 -19.26 8.26
N GLY A 137 -0.72 -19.67 9.09
CA GLY A 137 -1.12 -21.06 9.25
C GLY A 137 0.03 -21.99 9.61
N SER A 138 -0.07 -23.25 9.19
CA SER A 138 0.97 -24.26 9.39
C SER A 138 2.05 -24.25 8.30
N GLN A 139 1.78 -23.62 7.14
CA GLN A 139 2.75 -23.50 6.04
C GLN A 139 3.83 -22.46 6.33
N GLY A 140 3.60 -21.54 7.26
CA GLY A 140 4.62 -20.63 7.75
C GLY A 140 5.03 -19.55 6.74
N LEU A 141 4.15 -19.19 5.80
CA LEU A 141 4.39 -18.08 4.88
C LEU A 141 4.57 -16.78 5.68
N LYS A 142 5.67 -16.06 5.45
CA LYS A 142 6.06 -14.91 6.27
C LYS A 142 6.02 -13.61 5.49
N HIS A 143 5.64 -12.55 6.18
CA HIS A 143 5.86 -11.16 5.77
C HIS A 143 5.95 -10.28 7.02
N ALA A 144 6.50 -9.08 6.92
CA ALA A 144 6.57 -8.15 8.05
C ALA A 144 5.80 -6.88 7.72
N VAL A 145 4.77 -6.58 8.53
CA VAL A 145 3.91 -5.40 8.37
C VAL A 145 4.40 -4.24 9.23
N PRO A 146 4.34 -2.97 8.77
CA PRO A 146 4.76 -1.78 9.53
C PRO A 146 3.70 -1.39 10.57
N LEU A 147 3.40 -2.32 11.47
CA LEU A 147 2.49 -2.15 12.60
C LEU A 147 3.20 -2.70 13.85
N PRO A 148 3.73 -1.84 14.74
CA PRO A 148 4.24 -2.26 16.04
C PRO A 148 3.09 -2.59 17.01
N ASP A 149 3.41 -3.28 18.11
CA ASP A 149 2.51 -3.43 19.26
C ASP A 149 1.17 -4.10 18.94
N ILE A 150 1.13 -4.98 17.92
CA ILE A 150 -0.09 -5.67 17.48
C ILE A 150 -0.19 -7.13 17.96
N LYS A 151 0.78 -7.60 18.75
CA LYS A 151 0.85 -9.02 19.17
C LYS A 151 -0.42 -9.47 19.91
N ASP A 152 -1.01 -8.60 20.72
CA ASP A 152 -2.23 -8.86 21.50
C ASP A 152 -3.49 -9.03 20.63
N LYS A 153 -3.44 -8.62 19.35
CA LYS A 153 -4.55 -8.77 18.39
C LYS A 153 -4.63 -10.16 17.80
N PHE A 154 -3.55 -10.94 17.84
CA PHE A 154 -3.52 -12.31 17.32
C PHE A 154 -4.10 -13.26 18.38
N LYS A 155 -5.25 -13.85 18.07
CA LYS A 155 -5.92 -14.86 18.88
C LYS A 155 -6.20 -16.08 18.00
N GLU A 156 -6.40 -17.23 18.63
CA GLU A 156 -6.74 -18.46 17.93
C GLU A 156 -7.94 -18.26 16.99
N GLY A 157 -7.79 -18.70 15.73
CA GLY A 157 -8.81 -18.55 14.69
C GLY A 157 -9.02 -17.12 14.16
N LYS A 158 -8.31 -16.11 14.67
CA LYS A 158 -8.43 -14.72 14.21
C LYS A 158 -7.30 -14.34 13.25
N ARG A 159 -7.66 -13.54 12.25
CA ARG A 159 -6.73 -12.83 11.35
C ARG A 159 -6.95 -11.35 11.62
N PRO A 160 -6.09 -10.63 12.36
CA PRO A 160 -6.36 -9.25 12.76
C PRO A 160 -5.93 -8.24 11.69
N LEU A 161 -5.01 -8.59 10.79
CA LEU A 161 -4.47 -7.65 9.82
C LEU A 161 -5.51 -7.27 8.75
N ARG A 162 -5.64 -5.97 8.50
CA ARG A 162 -6.61 -5.38 7.58
C ARG A 162 -5.95 -4.37 6.66
N LEU A 163 -6.37 -4.40 5.40
CA LEU A 163 -6.04 -3.38 4.41
C LEU A 163 -7.34 -2.70 3.98
N THR A 164 -7.41 -1.39 4.14
CA THR A 164 -8.56 -0.60 3.68
C THR A 164 -8.39 -0.26 2.21
N VAL A 165 -9.38 -0.64 1.40
CA VAL A 165 -9.49 -0.27 -0.01
C VAL A 165 -10.69 0.65 -0.18
N ARG A 166 -10.49 1.81 -0.81
CA ARG A 166 -11.57 2.72 -1.19
C ARG A 166 -11.93 2.50 -2.65
N HIS A 167 -13.20 2.28 -2.91
CA HIS A 167 -13.77 2.06 -4.23
C HIS A 167 -14.65 3.24 -4.62
N TYR A 168 -14.35 3.89 -5.75
CA TYR A 168 -15.11 5.02 -6.27
C TYR A 168 -16.18 4.52 -7.22
N ILE A 169 -17.41 5.00 -7.02
CA ILE A 169 -18.60 4.53 -7.72
C ILE A 169 -18.99 5.53 -8.80
N ASP A 170 -19.21 5.01 -9.99
CA ASP A 170 -19.80 5.72 -11.13
C ASP A 170 -21.19 5.14 -11.39
N TYR A 171 -22.12 6.00 -11.79
CA TYR A 171 -23.48 5.60 -12.14
C TYR A 171 -23.70 5.88 -13.62
N ASP A 172 -24.10 4.85 -14.36
CA ASP A 172 -24.55 5.02 -15.72
C ASP A 172 -25.83 5.88 -15.74
N LYS A 173 -25.84 6.94 -16.55
CA LYS A 173 -26.92 7.94 -16.54
C LYS A 173 -28.21 7.45 -17.18
N GLU A 174 -28.12 6.50 -18.11
CA GLU A 174 -29.27 6.02 -18.88
C GLU A 174 -29.94 4.84 -18.17
N THR A 175 -29.15 3.95 -17.59
CA THR A 175 -29.61 2.70 -16.96
C THR A 175 -29.66 2.77 -15.44
N GLY A 176 -28.95 3.71 -14.81
CA GLY A 176 -28.82 3.81 -13.36
C GLY A 176 -27.87 2.80 -12.72
N VAL A 177 -27.18 1.98 -13.51
CA VAL A 177 -26.27 0.93 -13.02
C VAL A 177 -25.05 1.55 -12.33
N ALA A 178 -24.76 1.07 -11.11
CA ALA A 178 -23.57 1.44 -10.35
C ALA A 178 -22.38 0.54 -10.69
N ARG A 179 -21.19 1.11 -10.84
CA ARG A 179 -19.93 0.37 -11.02
C ARG A 179 -18.78 0.97 -10.24
N ILE A 180 -17.87 0.12 -9.78
CA ILE A 180 -16.57 0.55 -9.27
C ILE A 180 -15.70 0.88 -10.49
N TYR A 181 -15.33 2.15 -10.66
CA TYR A 181 -14.49 2.58 -11.80
C TYR A 181 -13.02 2.78 -11.42
N LEU A 182 -12.74 2.93 -10.12
CA LEU A 182 -11.42 3.19 -9.59
C LEU A 182 -11.32 2.64 -8.17
N SER A 183 -10.13 2.23 -7.75
CA SER A 183 -9.89 1.83 -6.36
C SER A 183 -8.47 2.18 -5.94
N ARG A 184 -8.30 2.47 -4.65
CA ARG A 184 -6.99 2.74 -4.06
C ARG A 184 -6.85 2.16 -2.66
N LEU A 185 -5.61 1.89 -2.27
CA LEU A 185 -5.27 1.60 -0.88
C LEU A 185 -5.34 2.89 -0.04
N VAL A 186 -5.79 2.74 1.20
CA VAL A 186 -5.99 3.87 2.13
C VAL A 186 -5.22 3.69 3.42
N ASP A 187 -5.33 2.51 4.03
CA ASP A 187 -4.80 2.30 5.37
C ASP A 187 -4.47 0.83 5.61
N LEU A 188 -3.49 0.60 6.48
CA LEU A 188 -3.07 -0.70 6.99
C LEU A 188 -3.22 -0.64 8.51
N TYR A 189 -3.97 -1.58 9.08
CA TYR A 189 -4.23 -1.61 10.51
C TYR A 189 -4.45 -3.03 11.03
N ALA A 190 -4.32 -3.20 12.35
CA ALA A 190 -4.79 -4.40 13.04
C ALA A 190 -6.16 -4.13 13.64
N ASP A 191 -7.13 -4.98 13.32
CA ASP A 191 -8.53 -4.85 13.74
C ASP A 191 -8.63 -4.80 15.27
N LYS A 192 -9.54 -3.94 15.77
CA LYS A 192 -9.81 -3.88 17.21
C LYS A 192 -10.51 -5.20 17.61
N LEU A 193 -10.22 -5.63 18.83
CA LEU A 193 -10.77 -6.88 19.38
C LEU A 193 -12.29 -6.87 19.46
#